data_AF-A0A1S2LD84-F1
#
_entry.id   AF-A0A1S2LD84-F1
#
_cell.length_a   1.000
_cell.length_b   1.000
_cell.length_c   1.000
_cell.angle_alpha   90.00
_cell.angle_beta   90.00
_cell.angle_gamma   90.00
#
_symmetry.space_group_name_H-M   'P 1'
#
loop_
_entity.id
_entity.type
_entity.pdbx_description
1 polymer ?
#
loop_
_entity_poly.entity_id
_entity_poly.type
_entity_poly.pdbx_seq_one_letter_code
_entity_poly.pdbx_strand_id
1 'polypeptide(L)' 'MLWIITQDKNNLLNVKEVRIRKTANGTNIEGIVSRSFLVFWDRVLGKYDSNERALEVIKEIYEKLEKDKSITTTFTMPKN' A
#
# COMPACT_ATOMS: atom_id res chain seq x y z
N MET A 1 -12.40 4.14 4.58
CA MET A 1 -12.02 3.64 3.24
C MET A 1 -10.62 4.13 2.93
N LEU A 2 -9.70 3.24 2.58
CA LEU A 2 -8.32 3.61 2.21
C LEU A 2 -8.15 3.51 0.70
N TRP A 3 -7.78 4.63 0.08
CA TRP A 3 -7.43 4.72 -1.32
C TRP A 3 -5.94 4.94 -1.47
N ILE A 4 -5.28 4.16 -2.33
CA ILE A 4 -3.85 4.27 -2.58
C ILE A 4 -3.60 4.56 -4.04
N ILE A 5 -2.86 5.65 -4.30
CA ILE A 5 -2.27 5.93 -5.61
C ILE A 5 -0.93 5.21 -5.68
N THR A 6 -0.76 4.35 -6.68
CA THR A 6 0.46 3.55 -6.87
C THR A 6 1.67 4.43 -7.14
N GLN A 7 2.87 3.92 -6.89
CA GLN A 7 4.12 4.66 -6.98
C GLN A 7 4.38 5.23 -8.40
N ASP A 8 3.94 4.50 -9.42
CA ASP A 8 3.96 4.91 -10.83
C ASP A 8 2.86 5.91 -11.21
N LYS A 9 1.92 6.19 -10.28
CA LYS A 9 0.73 7.05 -10.42
C LYS A 9 -0.28 6.61 -11.48
N ASN A 10 -0.17 5.39 -11.98
CA ASN A 10 -1.07 4.89 -13.02
C ASN A 10 -2.38 4.32 -12.46
N ASN A 11 -2.41 3.97 -11.17
CA ASN A 11 -3.57 3.31 -10.56
C ASN A 11 -3.98 4.00 -9.27
N LEU A 12 -5.30 4.09 -9.06
CA LEU A 12 -5.93 4.46 -7.80
C LEU A 12 -6.74 3.24 -7.32
N LEU A 13 -6.39 2.71 -6.16
CA LEU A 13 -6.93 1.44 -5.66
C LEU A 13 -7.61 1.65 -4.31
N ASN A 14 -8.84 1.15 -4.17
CA ASN A 14 -9.45 0.97 -2.86
C ASN A 14 -8.91 -0.33 -2.25
N VAL A 15 -8.14 -0.24 -1.18
CA VAL A 15 -7.48 -1.39 -0.56
C VAL A 15 -8.16 -1.75 0.76
N LYS A 16 -8.26 -3.04 1.02
CA LYS A 16 -8.75 -3.61 2.28
C LYS A 16 -7.61 -3.96 3.23
N GLU A 17 -6.45 -4.29 2.68
CA GLU A 17 -5.24 -4.65 3.42
C GLU A 17 -4.02 -4.10 2.68
N VAL A 18 -3.02 -3.65 3.44
CA VAL A 18 -1.69 -3.30 2.94
C VAL A 18 -0.67 -4.15 3.67
N ARG A 19 0.23 -4.81 2.95
CA ARG A 19 1.24 -5.69 3.53
C ARG A 19 2.60 -5.54 2.87
N ILE A 20 3.63 -5.98 3.58
CA ILE A 20 4.99 -6.09 3.06
C ILE A 20 5.21 -7.49 2.49
N ARG A 21 5.77 -7.57 1.29
CA ARG A 21 6.28 -8.81 0.69
C ARG A 21 7.75 -8.64 0.31
N LYS A 22 8.62 -9.44 0.93
CA LYS A 22 10.04 -9.51 0.54
C LYS A 22 10.17 -10.19 -0.82
N THR A 23 11.08 -9.69 -1.65
CA THR A 23 11.39 -10.22 -2.98
C THR A 23 12.91 -10.38 -3.13
N ALA A 24 13.37 -11.05 -4.18
CA ALA A 24 14.80 -11.23 -4.44
C ALA A 24 15.55 -9.90 -4.65
N ASN A 25 14.86 -8.85 -5.10
CA ASN A 25 15.46 -7.57 -5.49
C ASN A 25 14.97 -6.40 -4.60
N GLY A 26 14.61 -6.68 -3.34
CA GLY A 26 14.11 -5.67 -2.41
C GLY A 26 12.74 -6.04 -1.84
N THR A 27 11.95 -5.03 -1.50
CA THR A 27 10.71 -5.18 -0.73
C THR A 27 9.54 -4.49 -1.44
N ASN A 28 8.46 -5.24 -1.68
CA ASN A 28 7.23 -4.69 -2.24
C ASN A 28 6.23 -4.38 -1.13
N ILE A 29 5.50 -3.28 -1.31
CA ILE A 29 4.26 -3.03 -0.58
C ILE A 29 3.10 -3.44 -1.48
N GLU A 30 2.22 -4.30 -0.98
CA GLU A 30 1.07 -4.84 -1.72
C GLU A 30 -0.23 -4.42 -1.09
N GLY A 31 -1.22 -4.12 -1.93
CA GLY A 31 -2.58 -3.82 -1.55
C GLY A 31 -3.52 -4.94 -1.97
N ILE A 32 -4.31 -5.46 -1.04
CA ILE A 32 -5.36 -6.43 -1.32
C ILE A 32 -6.65 -5.65 -1.60
N VAL A 33 -7.12 -5.70 -2.83
CA VAL A 33 -8.34 -4.99 -3.28
C VAL A 33 -9.58 -5.85 -3.02
N SER A 34 -9.47 -7.15 -3.29
CA SER A 34 -10.53 -8.10 -2.99
C SER A 34 -9.97 -9.41 -2.47
N ARG A 35 -10.66 -9.96 -1.47
CA ARG A 35 -10.39 -11.26 -0.88
C ARG A 35 -11.73 -11.98 -0.73
N SER A 36 -11.99 -12.91 -1.64
CA SER A 36 -13.14 -13.82 -1.62
C SER A 36 -12.64 -15.24 -1.80
N PHE A 37 -13.47 -16.23 -1.41
CA PHE A 37 -13.09 -17.65 -1.42
C PHE A 37 -12.58 -18.15 -2.79
N LEU A 38 -13.02 -17.52 -3.88
CA LEU A 38 -12.66 -17.86 -5.26
C LEU A 38 -11.74 -16.82 -5.94
N VAL A 39 -11.55 -15.65 -5.35
CA VAL A 39 -10.80 -14.54 -5.98
C VAL A 39 -9.95 -13.82 -4.94
N PHE A 40 -8.64 -13.95 -5.09
CA PHE A 40 -7.65 -13.15 -4.38
C PHE A 40 -7.05 -12.16 -5.36
N TRP A 41 -7.32 -10.87 -5.16
CA TRP A 41 -6.78 -9.82 -6.02
C TRP A 41 -5.91 -8.87 -5.21
N ASP A 42 -4.60 -9.05 -5.37
CA ASP A 42 -3.57 -8.16 -4.87
C ASP A 42 -2.91 -7.37 -6.01
N ARG A 43 -2.35 -6.22 -5.64
CA ARG A 43 -1.59 -5.35 -6.54
C ARG A 43 -0.36 -4.82 -5.81
N VAL A 44 0.75 -4.71 -6.53
CA VAL A 44 1.93 -4.00 -6.04
C VAL A 44 1.63 -2.50 -6.04
N LEU A 45 1.76 -1.88 -4.88
CA LEU A 45 1.51 -0.45 -4.67
C LEU A 45 2.80 0.36 -4.87
N GLY A 46 3.93 -0.18 -4.41
CA GLY A 46 5.25 0.40 -4.55
C GLY A 46 6.34 -0.64 -4.32
N LYS A 47 7.52 -0.37 -4.86
CA LYS A 47 8.73 -1.19 -4.70
C LYS A 47 9.80 -0.36 -4.01
N TYR A 48 10.51 -0.99 -3.08
CA TYR A 48 11.52 -0.36 -2.26
C TYR A 48 12.79 -1.21 -2.19
N ASP A 49 13.94 -0.56 -2.13
CA ASP A 49 15.23 -1.27 -2.13
C ASP A 49 15.47 -2.01 -0.82
N SER A 50 14.93 -1.48 0.28
CA SER A 50 15.14 -2.00 1.63
C SER A 50 13.82 -2.27 2.36
N ASN A 51 13.89 -3.17 3.35
CA ASN A 51 12.74 -3.48 4.20
C ASN A 51 12.45 -2.31 5.15
N GLU A 52 13.49 -1.59 5.56
CA GLU A 52 13.42 -0.41 6.42
C GLU A 52 12.58 0.68 5.74
N ARG A 53 12.88 0.98 4.47
CA ARG A 53 12.10 1.98 3.72
C ARG A 53 10.64 1.55 3.54
N ALA A 54 10.39 0.28 3.26
CA ALA A 54 9.02 -0.23 3.15
C ALA A 54 8.25 -0.12 4.48
N LEU A 55 8.91 -0.37 5.61
CA LEU A 55 8.31 -0.20 6.95
C LEU A 55 7.99 1.26 7.26
N GLU A 56 8.87 2.19 6.89
CA GLU A 56 8.61 3.63 7.03
C GLU A 56 7.36 4.04 6.26
N VAL A 57 7.22 3.61 5.01
CA VAL A 57 6.03 3.94 4.20
C VAL A 57 4.75 3.38 4.81
N ILE A 58 4.78 2.15 5.35
CA ILE A 58 3.62 1.62 6.08
C ILE A 58 3.31 2.46 7.32
N LYS A 59 4.33 2.89 8.06
CA LYS A 59 4.15 3.78 9.22
C LYS A 59 3.52 5.12 8.80
N GLU A 60 3.96 5.71 7.69
CA GLU A 60 3.35 6.93 7.12
C GLU A 60 1.86 6.72 6.80
N ILE A 61 1.47 5.55 6.28
CA ILE A 61 0.06 5.21 6.04
C ILE A 61 -0.72 5.16 7.36
N TYR A 62 -0.17 4.52 8.40
CA TYR A 62 -0.81 4.47 9.73
C TYR A 62 -0.97 5.86 10.34
N GLU A 63 0.09 6.67 10.36
CA GLU A 63 0.05 8.03 10.90
C GLU A 63 -0.98 8.89 10.15
N LYS A 64 -1.10 8.72 8.83
CA LYS A 64 -2.12 9.40 8.05
C LYS A 64 -3.54 8.94 8.42
N LEU A 65 -3.76 7.65 8.62
CA LEU A 65 -5.06 7.11 9.05
C LEU A 65 -5.47 7.60 10.45
N GLU A 66 -4.52 7.73 11.37
CA GLU A 66 -4.79 8.27 12.71
C GLU A 66 -5.11 9.76 12.68
N LYS A 67 -4.42 10.53 11.82
CA LYS A 67 -4.63 11.96 11.66
C LYS A 67 -5.94 12.27 10.92
N ASP A 68 -6.21 11.56 9.83
CA ASP A 68 -7.42 11.72 9.02
C ASP A 68 -8.55 10.90 9.65
N LYS A 69 -9.27 11.47 10.61
CA LYS A 69 -10.53 10.90 11.17
C LYS A 69 -11.71 10.88 10.18
N SER A 70 -11.41 10.97 8.89
CA SER A 70 -12.39 10.99 7.81
C SER A 70 -12.84 9.58 7.46
N ILE A 71 -14.05 9.46 6.91
CA ILE A 71 -14.59 8.18 6.41
C ILE A 71 -13.74 7.63 5.24
N THR A 72 -13.01 8.52 4.54
CA THR A 72 -12.18 8.21 3.39
C THR A 72 -10.80 8.86 3.54
N THR A 73 -9.74 8.08 3.35
CA THR A 73 -8.34 8.53 3.40
C THR A 73 -7.66 8.15 2.09
N THR A 74 -6.93 9.09 1.48
CA THR A 74 -6.19 8.87 0.23
C THR A 74 -4.70 9.04 0.45
N PHE A 75 -3.92 8.00 0.18
CA PHE A 75 -2.46 7.99 0.31
C PHE A 75 -1.81 7.85 -1.06
N THR A 76 -0.70 8.56 -1.28
CA THR A 76 0.10 8.44 -2.51
C THR A 76 1.41 7.77 -2.14
N MET A 77 1.71 6.63 -2.78
CA MET A 77 2.95 5.91 -2.50
C MET A 77 4.16 6.80 -2.84
N PRO A 78 5.09 6.99 -1.90
CA PRO A 78 6.27 7.80 -2.14
C PRO A 78 7.23 7.09 -3.10
N LYS A 79 8.04 7.90 -3.79
CA LYS A 79 9.15 7.38 -4.59
C LYS A 79 10.16 6.65 -3.68
N ASN A 80 10.87 5.71 -4.29
CA ASN A 80 11.96 4.97 -3.67
C ASN A 80 13.06 5.94 -3.26
#